data_AF-A0A7S4CCZ5-F1
#
_entry.id   AF-A0A7S4CCZ5-F1
#
_cell.length_a   1.000
_cell.length_b   1.000
_cell.length_c   1.000
_cell.angle_alpha   90.00
_cell.angle_beta   90.00
_cell.angle_gamma   90.00
#
_symmetry.space_group_name_H-M   'P 1'
#
loop_
_entity.id
_entity.type
_entity.pdbx_description
1 polymer ?
#
loop_
_entity_poly.entity_id
_entity_poly.type
_entity_poly.pdbx_seq_one_letter_code
_entity_poly.pdbx_strand_id
1 'polypeptide(L)'
;MRERFAIQNSTTALQRDFAASAQRVLEESVLMHLQELVLRHTVDGVVLAGGVASNTLLVTAIQRRTRLPIHVPVQPTDAALGVGFVYSVLTPSVPPQVTALGPPLPDGADLPSLAKAHGGVACSP
;
A
#
# COMPACT_ATOMS: atom_id res chain seq x y z
N MET A 1 -17.13 32.07 -18.67
CA MET A 1 -15.87 31.28 -18.62
C MET A 1 -15.13 31.44 -17.29
N ARG A 2 -15.00 32.66 -16.73
CA ARG A 2 -14.31 32.91 -15.43
C ARG A 2 -14.98 32.26 -14.21
N GLU A 3 -16.32 32.19 -14.17
CA GLU A 3 -17.05 31.58 -13.04
C GLU A 3 -16.86 30.06 -12.94
N ARG A 4 -16.76 29.35 -14.05
CA ARG A 4 -16.48 27.89 -14.05
C ARG A 4 -15.10 27.58 -13.47
N PHE A 5 -14.09 28.41 -13.76
CA PHE A 5 -12.75 28.27 -13.17
C PHE A 5 -12.74 28.54 -11.65
N ALA A 6 -13.52 29.51 -11.17
CA ALA A 6 -13.58 29.82 -9.74
C ALA A 6 -14.27 28.71 -8.92
N ILE A 7 -15.37 28.14 -9.44
CA ILE A 7 -16.09 27.01 -8.80
C ILE A 7 -15.26 25.74 -8.82
N GLN A 8 -14.53 25.49 -9.91
CA GLN A 8 -13.66 24.32 -10.02
C GLN A 8 -12.48 24.41 -9.05
N ASN A 9 -11.87 25.59 -8.90
CA ASN A 9 -10.81 25.84 -7.91
C ASN A 9 -11.31 25.71 -6.46
N SER A 10 -12.53 26.16 -6.14
CA SER A 10 -13.08 26.04 -4.78
C SER A 10 -13.45 24.60 -4.43
N THR A 11 -13.91 23.81 -5.40
CA THR A 11 -14.23 22.39 -5.22
C THR A 11 -12.97 21.56 -5.00
N THR A 12 -11.91 21.81 -5.77
CA THR A 12 -10.61 21.12 -5.57
C THR A 12 -9.97 21.47 -4.22
N ALA A 13 -10.09 22.71 -3.75
CA ALA A 13 -9.62 23.09 -2.42
C ALA A 13 -10.37 22.33 -1.31
N LEU A 14 -11.71 22.27 -1.40
CA LEU A 14 -12.52 21.53 -0.43
C LEU A 14 -12.19 20.03 -0.42
N GLN A 15 -12.00 19.41 -1.59
CA GLN A 15 -11.62 18.00 -1.70
C GLN A 15 -10.25 17.73 -1.07
N ARG A 16 -9.28 18.62 -1.29
CA ARG A 16 -7.95 18.51 -0.69
C ARG A 16 -8.01 18.64 0.83
N ASP A 17 -8.75 19.61 1.34
CA ASP A 17 -8.86 19.85 2.78
C ASP A 17 -9.62 18.71 3.48
N PHE A 18 -10.61 18.13 2.81
CA PHE A 18 -11.27 16.91 3.24
C PHE A 18 -10.30 15.73 3.29
N ALA A 19 -9.55 15.47 2.21
CA ALA A 19 -8.57 14.38 2.16
C ALA A 19 -7.50 14.54 3.26
N ALA A 20 -7.00 15.76 3.49
CA ALA A 20 -6.06 16.05 4.55
C ALA A 20 -6.64 15.83 5.96
N SER A 21 -7.93 16.11 6.15
CA SER A 21 -8.62 15.87 7.42
C SER A 21 -8.87 14.38 7.65
N ALA A 22 -9.30 13.66 6.61
CA ALA A 22 -9.45 12.20 6.66
C ALA A 22 -8.12 11.49 6.95
N GLN A 23 -7.02 11.95 6.32
CA GLN A 23 -5.68 11.44 6.60
C GLN A 23 -5.27 11.66 8.05
N ARG A 24 -5.52 12.85 8.63
CA ARG A 24 -5.23 13.13 10.04
C ARG A 24 -6.02 12.22 10.98
N VAL A 25 -7.31 12.05 10.75
CA VAL A 25 -8.16 11.17 11.57
C VAL A 25 -7.70 9.71 11.47
N LEU A 26 -7.29 9.26 10.29
CA LEU A 26 -6.71 7.94 10.09
C LEU A 26 -5.42 7.76 10.92
N GLU A 27 -4.49 8.70 10.81
CA GLU A 27 -3.22 8.68 11.57
C GLU A 27 -3.45 8.65 13.07
N GLU A 28 -4.31 9.52 13.59
CA GLU A 28 -4.64 9.58 15.02
C GLU A 28 -5.24 8.27 15.52
N SER A 29 -6.18 7.69 14.76
CA SER A 29 -6.86 6.45 15.13
C SER A 29 -5.88 5.27 15.17
N VAL A 30 -5.02 5.14 14.16
CA VAL A 30 -4.01 4.06 14.10
C VAL A 30 -2.97 4.22 15.21
N LEU A 31 -2.46 5.44 15.42
CA LEU A 31 -1.47 5.71 16.46
C LEU A 31 -2.00 5.42 17.87
N MET A 32 -3.28 5.72 18.12
CA MET A 32 -3.93 5.43 19.40
C MET A 32 -3.92 3.93 19.70
N HIS A 33 -4.37 3.10 18.75
CA HIS A 33 -4.38 1.65 18.91
C HIS A 33 -2.98 1.06 19.00
N LEU A 34 -2.05 1.57 18.20
CA LEU A 34 -0.68 1.08 18.22
C LEU A 34 0.03 1.42 19.54
N GLN A 35 -0.19 2.62 20.09
CA GLN A 35 0.36 3.01 21.40
C GLN A 35 -0.18 2.09 22.51
N GLU A 36 -1.46 1.73 22.46
CA GLU A 36 -2.03 0.77 23.40
C GLU A 36 -1.35 -0.61 23.32
N LEU A 37 -1.11 -1.11 22.11
CA LEU A 37 -0.44 -2.40 21.90
C LEU A 37 1.02 -2.38 22.38
N VAL A 38 1.77 -1.32 22.06
CA VAL A 38 3.18 -1.16 22.49
C VAL A 38 3.30 -1.02 24.01
N LEU A 39 2.31 -0.43 24.68
CA LEU A 39 2.30 -0.36 26.16
C LEU A 39 1.97 -1.72 26.80
N ARG A 40 1.14 -2.54 26.15
CA ARG A 40 0.71 -3.86 26.66
C ARG A 40 1.72 -4.97 26.38
N HIS A 41 2.54 -4.81 25.35
CA HIS A 41 3.46 -5.84 24.88
C HIS A 41 4.86 -5.27 24.67
N THR A 42 5.88 -6.00 25.12
CA THR A 42 7.26 -5.71 24.73
C THR A 42 7.44 -6.09 23.26
N VAL A 43 7.68 -5.10 22.40
CA VAL A 43 7.85 -5.30 20.96
C VAL A 43 9.12 -4.61 20.49
N ASP A 44 9.86 -5.26 19.58
CA ASP A 44 11.11 -4.74 19.02
C ASP A 44 10.91 -4.07 17.65
N GLY A 45 9.67 -4.06 17.14
CA GLY A 45 9.33 -3.53 15.81
C GLY A 45 7.84 -3.62 15.51
N VAL A 46 7.45 -2.98 14.40
CA VAL A 46 6.08 -2.97 13.88
C VAL A 46 6.09 -3.53 12.46
N VAL A 47 5.22 -4.50 12.19
CA VAL A 47 4.93 -4.96 10.83
C VAL A 47 3.57 -4.39 10.41
N LEU A 48 3.51 -3.70 9.28
CA LEU A 48 2.27 -3.15 8.74
C LEU A 48 1.87 -3.91 7.48
N ALA A 49 0.64 -4.42 7.46
CA ALA A 49 0.03 -5.08 6.32
C ALA A 49 -1.37 -4.52 6.07
N GLY A 50 -1.96 -4.85 4.93
CA GLY A 50 -3.18 -4.27 4.38
C GLY A 50 -2.91 -3.11 3.42
N GLY A 51 -3.92 -2.73 2.63
CA GLY A 51 -3.78 -1.66 1.63
C GLY A 51 -3.30 -0.33 2.21
N VAL A 52 -3.74 -0.02 3.44
CA VAL A 52 -3.38 1.21 4.15
C VAL A 52 -1.88 1.27 4.50
N ALA A 53 -1.19 0.14 4.60
CA ALA A 53 0.25 0.11 4.88
C ALA A 53 1.10 0.69 3.73
N SER A 54 0.53 0.83 2.52
CA SER A 54 1.17 1.55 1.41
C SER A 54 1.16 3.09 1.59
N ASN A 55 0.44 3.61 2.58
CA ASN A 55 0.38 5.03 2.89
C ASN A 55 1.66 5.47 3.62
N THR A 56 2.58 6.06 2.87
CA THR A 56 3.88 6.50 3.38
C THR A 56 3.80 7.59 4.46
N LEU A 57 2.76 8.44 4.43
CA LEU A 57 2.55 9.45 5.47
C LEU A 57 2.24 8.78 6.81
N LEU A 58 1.33 7.79 6.79
CA LEU A 58 0.99 7.01 7.97
C LEU A 58 2.20 6.23 8.50
N VAL A 59 2.92 5.52 7.63
CA VAL A 59 4.12 4.75 8.02
C VAL A 59 5.15 5.66 8.69
N THR A 60 5.38 6.85 8.11
CA THR A 60 6.30 7.84 8.67
C THR A 60 5.82 8.37 10.01
N ALA A 61 4.52 8.65 10.16
CA ALA A 61 3.94 9.11 11.41
C ALA A 61 4.10 8.06 12.53
N ILE A 62 3.83 6.79 12.23
CA ILE A 62 4.04 5.66 13.16
C ILE A 62 5.52 5.58 13.56
N GLN A 63 6.44 5.66 12.60
CA GLN A 63 7.87 5.53 12.89
C GLN A 63 8.36 6.65 13.79
N ARG A 64 7.95 7.90 13.51
CA ARG A 64 8.31 9.06 14.33
C ARG A 64 7.75 8.97 15.75
N ARG A 65 6.52 8.48 15.90
CA ARG A 65 5.84 8.41 17.20
C ARG A 65 6.37 7.28 18.07
N THR A 66 6.63 6.13 17.49
CA THR A 66 7.03 4.91 18.22
C THR A 66 8.54 4.78 18.38
N ARG A 67 9.31 5.34 17.43
CA ARG A 67 10.76 5.11 17.28
C ARG A 67 11.14 3.64 17.10
N LEU A 68 10.18 2.80 16.72
CA LEU A 68 10.41 1.39 16.44
C LEU A 68 10.79 1.20 14.97
N PRO A 69 11.60 0.17 14.65
CA PRO A 69 11.74 -0.32 13.29
C PRO A 69 10.36 -0.68 12.69
N ILE A 70 10.11 -0.24 11.46
CA ILE A 70 8.89 -0.59 10.73
C ILE A 70 9.24 -1.44 9.52
N HIS A 71 8.55 -2.56 9.37
CA HIS A 71 8.58 -3.37 8.16
C HIS A 71 7.24 -3.30 7.44
N VAL A 72 7.29 -2.99 6.15
CA VAL A 72 6.14 -3.08 5.23
C VAL A 72 6.53 -4.05 4.13
N PRO A 73 5.79 -5.14 3.91
CA PRO A 73 6.08 -6.07 2.82
C PRO A 73 5.85 -5.37 1.47
N VAL A 74 6.56 -5.84 0.44
CA VAL A 74 6.51 -5.26 -0.93
C VAL A 74 5.08 -5.22 -1.49
N GLN A 75 4.29 -6.24 -1.18
CA GLN A 75 2.87 -6.29 -1.47
C GLN A 75 2.11 -6.38 -0.13
N PRO A 76 1.74 -5.25 0.48
CA PRO A 76 0.99 -5.29 1.74
C PRO A 76 -0.51 -5.46 1.53
N THR A 77 -0.99 -5.34 0.29
CA THR A 77 -2.42 -5.42 -0.03
C THR A 77 -2.95 -6.85 0.00
N ASP A 78 -4.27 -7.00 -0.19
CA ASP A 78 -4.96 -8.30 -0.21
C ASP A 78 -4.39 -9.28 -1.25
N ALA A 79 -3.70 -8.77 -2.28
CA ALA A 79 -2.99 -9.59 -3.26
C ALA A 79 -1.94 -10.52 -2.63
N ALA A 80 -1.45 -10.22 -1.43
CA ALA A 80 -0.48 -11.06 -0.71
C ALA A 80 -1.11 -12.01 0.32
N LEU A 81 -2.42 -12.00 0.54
CA LEU A 81 -3.07 -12.87 1.52
C LEU A 81 -2.81 -14.35 1.24
N GLY A 82 -2.81 -14.75 -0.04
CA GLY A 82 -2.48 -16.13 -0.43
C GLY A 82 -1.07 -16.55 -0.02
N VAL A 83 -0.08 -15.66 -0.21
CA VAL A 83 1.31 -15.92 0.21
C VAL A 83 1.40 -15.98 1.73
N GLY A 84 0.76 -15.04 2.44
CA GLY A 84 0.70 -15.04 3.89
C GLY A 84 0.07 -16.32 4.47
N PHE A 85 -1.01 -16.82 3.85
CA PHE A 85 -1.65 -18.07 4.22
C PHE A 85 -0.73 -19.28 3.97
N VAL A 86 -0.03 -19.33 2.84
CA VAL A 86 0.94 -20.40 2.60
C VAL A 86 2.03 -20.40 3.67
N TYR A 87 2.57 -19.23 4.06
CA TYR A 87 3.62 -19.14 5.06
C TYR A 87 3.16 -19.41 6.50
N SER A 88 1.86 -19.28 6.79
CA SER A 88 1.32 -19.66 8.10
C SER A 88 1.25 -21.18 8.28
N VAL A 89 1.20 -21.94 7.18
CA VAL A 89 1.18 -23.42 7.19
C VAL A 89 2.56 -24.00 6.87
N LEU A 90 3.31 -23.36 5.98
CA LEU A 90 4.61 -23.77 5.47
C LEU A 90 5.61 -22.64 5.64
N THR A 91 6.09 -22.46 6.88
CA THR A 91 7.10 -21.45 7.19
C THR A 91 8.44 -21.83 6.57
N PRO A 92 9.00 -21.01 5.66
CA PRO A 92 10.27 -21.33 5.03
C PRO A 92 11.42 -21.26 6.05
N SER A 93 12.36 -22.20 5.97
CA SER A 93 13.55 -22.23 6.83
C SER A 93 14.55 -21.11 6.54
N VAL A 94 14.45 -20.50 5.35
CA VAL A 94 15.27 -19.39 4.90
C VAL A 94 14.35 -18.31 4.32
N PRO A 95 14.55 -17.03 4.64
CA PRO A 95 13.76 -15.95 4.06
C PRO A 95 13.83 -15.99 2.52
N PRO A 96 12.68 -15.96 1.81
CA PRO A 96 12.66 -15.93 0.36
C PRO A 96 13.36 -14.67 -0.14
N GLN A 97 14.27 -14.83 -1.10
CA GLN A 97 14.98 -13.72 -1.75
C GLN A 97 14.19 -13.11 -2.93
N VAL A 98 12.92 -13.50 -3.07
CA VAL A 98 12.04 -13.09 -4.18
C VAL A 98 11.03 -12.09 -3.63
N THR A 99 11.08 -10.86 -4.12
CA THR A 99 10.18 -9.77 -3.73
C THR A 99 8.97 -9.62 -4.65
N ALA A 100 9.05 -10.11 -5.88
CA ALA A 100 7.95 -10.13 -6.84
C ALA A 100 8.03 -11.40 -7.69
N LEU A 101 6.87 -12.02 -7.94
CA LEU A 101 6.71 -13.13 -8.86
C LEU A 101 5.59 -12.78 -9.83
N GLY A 102 5.84 -12.94 -11.11
CA GLY A 102 4.87 -12.73 -12.16
C GLY A 102 5.18 -13.63 -13.35
N PRO A 103 4.31 -13.64 -14.37
CA PRO A 103 4.68 -14.25 -15.64
C PRO A 103 5.99 -13.60 -16.14
N PRO A 104 6.84 -14.37 -16.85
CA PRO A 104 7.99 -13.77 -17.51
C PRO A 104 7.49 -12.63 -18.41
N LEU A 105 8.20 -11.50 -18.38
CA LEU A 105 7.92 -10.43 -19.35
C LEU A 105 8.20 -11.01 -20.74
N PRO A 106 7.23 -11.04 -21.65
CA PRO A 106 7.53 -11.35 -23.04
C PRO A 106 8.49 -10.30 -23.58
N ASP A 107 9.45 -10.72 -24.40
CA ASP A 107 10.21 -9.79 -25.22
C ASP A 107 9.22 -8.93 -26.01
N GLY A 108 9.56 -7.66 -26.28
CA GLY A 108 8.64 -6.72 -26.95
C GLY A 108 8.04 -7.22 -28.27
N ALA A 109 8.70 -8.21 -28.90
CA ALA A 109 8.24 -8.90 -30.09
C ALA A 109 7.03 -9.84 -29.87
N ASP A 110 6.86 -10.40 -28.66
CA ASP A 110 5.82 -11.39 -28.32
C ASP A 110 4.59 -10.77 -27.64
N LEU A 111 4.64 -9.48 -27.30
CA LEU A 111 3.49 -8.76 -26.72
C LEU A 111 2.24 -8.78 -27.62
N PRO A 112 2.33 -8.54 -28.95
CA PRO A 112 1.15 -8.56 -29.82
C PRO A 112 0.51 -9.95 -29.96
N SER A 113 1.32 -11.00 -30.01
CA SER A 113 0.84 -12.39 -30.12
C SER A 113 0.18 -12.86 -28.82
N LEU A 114 0.76 -12.52 -27.67
CA LEU A 114 0.16 -12.81 -26.36
C LEU A 114 -1.11 -11.99 -26.07
N ALA A 115 -1.13 -10.71 -26.44
CA ALA A 115 -2.35 -9.90 -26.34
C ALA A 115 -3.49 -10.51 -27.15
N LYS A 116 -3.22 -10.99 -28.36
CA LYS A 116 -4.21 -11.69 -29.19
C LYS A 116 -4.66 -13.03 -28.58
N ALA A 117 -3.73 -13.79 -27.99
CA ALA A 117 -4.02 -15.11 -27.40
C ALA A 117 -4.82 -15.03 -26.09
N HIS A 118 -4.61 -13.99 -25.29
CA HIS A 118 -5.20 -13.83 -23.96
C HIS A 118 -6.22 -12.69 -23.84
N GLY A 119 -6.67 -12.14 -24.97
CA GLY A 119 -7.71 -11.10 -25.01
C GLY A 119 -7.25 -9.73 -24.51
N GLY A 120 -5.95 -9.44 -24.56
CA GLY A 120 -5.40 -8.13 -24.25
C GLY A 120 -5.84 -7.08 -25.26
N VAL A 121 -6.34 -5.94 -24.76
CA VAL A 121 -6.73 -4.79 -25.57
C VAL A 121 -5.57 -3.82 -25.63
N ALA A 122 -5.11 -3.47 -26.84
CA ALA A 122 -4.11 -2.42 -27.01
C ALA A 122 -4.74 -1.06 -26.64
N CYS A 123 -4.17 -0.37 -25.67
CA CYS A 123 -4.47 1.03 -25.41
C CYS A 123 -3.56 1.89 -26.29
N SER A 124 -4.10 2.57 -27.29
CA SER A 124 -3.37 3.66 -27.94
C SER A 124 -3.15 4.79 -26.92
N PRO A 125 -1.96 5.42 -26.90
CA PRO A 125 -1.72 6.63 -26.11
C PRO A 125 -2.63 7.80 -26.51
#